data_AF-A0A3P6TAL4-F1
#
_entry.id   AF-A0A3P6TAL4-F1
#
_cell.length_a   1.000
_cell.length_b   1.000
_cell.length_c   1.000
_cell.angle_alpha   90.00
_cell.angle_beta   90.00
_cell.angle_gamma   90.00
#
_symmetry.space_group_name_H-M   'P 1'
#
loop_
_entity.id
_entity.type
_entity.pdbx_description
1 polymer ?
#
loop_
_entity_poly.entity_id
_entity_poly.type
_entity_poly.pdbx_seq_one_letter_code
_entity_poly.pdbx_strand_id
1 'polypeptide(L)'
;MGNSDETTKDEEDSSEDEEMLIDEQLLRRKRLSMPLLYQMNLNKNKKVRGTVIGPSDENFNPLIASEKLRQALNGLDTNEQAIIEVAVGHNNFQRQQIVSTCEYLHSKVIMDDLKDELGGFVLDTILSLFIPTHFYLANLLHQSLCKEKSNYAIAVEIGCTRTATQMKAIKNAYRISFSTTLERDVVVKVEGVFGAMLQLLLCSLRDEEYSESKMLIEKHVDIIIKESNGMDEMSHNVKLFEKIFIGHSWQHIAAVMDKLDAKHGGNEHFIKMQIAHNENISSDIKNMLLTIVKISRNTQWYFAEKLHNAVSSSKPDHEAIIRILVSRSEVASFRAESRFI
;
A
#
# COMPACT_ATOMS: atom_id res chain seq x y z
N MET A 1 -31.42 -13.12 49.09
CA MET A 1 -30.29 -13.09 48.14
C MET A 1 -30.70 -12.28 46.93
N GLY A 2 -29.84 -11.38 46.45
CA GLY A 2 -29.94 -10.77 45.12
C GLY A 2 -30.17 -9.26 45.12
N ASN A 3 -29.08 -8.49 45.16
CA ASN A 3 -28.88 -7.22 44.44
C ASN A 3 -27.48 -6.69 44.78
N SER A 4 -26.46 -7.17 44.05
CA SER A 4 -25.07 -6.70 44.18
C SER A 4 -24.26 -6.86 42.89
N ASP A 5 -24.88 -6.84 41.70
CA ASP A 5 -24.19 -7.12 40.42
C ASP A 5 -24.33 -6.02 39.35
N GLU A 6 -24.94 -4.86 39.64
CA GLU A 6 -25.09 -3.77 38.64
C GLU A 6 -24.07 -2.64 38.77
N THR A 7 -23.28 -2.57 39.86
CA THR A 7 -22.33 -1.46 40.08
C THR A 7 -20.90 -1.75 39.62
N THR A 8 -20.54 -3.00 39.39
CA THR A 8 -19.18 -3.41 38.99
C THR A 8 -18.91 -3.28 37.49
N LYS A 9 -19.95 -3.32 36.64
CA LYS A 9 -19.79 -3.23 35.18
C LYS A 9 -19.45 -1.82 34.68
N ASP A 10 -20.04 -0.79 35.27
CA ASP A 10 -19.83 0.60 34.84
C ASP A 10 -18.45 1.15 35.32
N GLU A 11 -17.91 0.60 36.41
CA GLU A 11 -16.54 0.91 36.87
C GLU A 11 -15.46 0.17 36.06
N GLU A 12 -15.72 -1.05 35.58
CA GLU A 12 -14.81 -1.77 34.69
C GLU A 12 -14.72 -1.11 33.29
N ASP A 13 -15.86 -0.76 32.66
CA ASP A 13 -15.88 -0.11 31.33
C ASP A 13 -15.20 1.27 31.33
N SER A 14 -15.38 2.06 32.41
CA SER A 14 -14.73 3.38 32.53
C SER A 14 -13.22 3.28 32.78
N SER A 15 -12.78 2.24 33.49
CA SER A 15 -11.36 1.96 33.72
C SER A 15 -10.63 1.49 32.45
N GLU A 16 -11.28 0.65 31.62
CA GLU A 16 -10.73 0.19 30.35
C GLU A 16 -10.61 1.31 29.31
N ASP A 17 -11.59 2.22 29.28
CA ASP A 17 -11.56 3.40 28.40
C ASP A 17 -10.47 4.41 28.81
N GLU A 18 -10.25 4.62 30.11
CA GLU A 18 -9.15 5.45 30.61
C GLU A 18 -7.78 4.83 30.34
N GLU A 19 -7.63 3.51 30.50
CA GLU A 19 -6.38 2.79 30.22
C GLU A 19 -6.05 2.80 28.72
N MET A 20 -7.06 2.66 27.85
CA MET A 20 -6.91 2.82 26.39
C MET A 20 -6.46 4.23 26.00
N LEU A 21 -7.03 5.27 26.61
CA LEU A 21 -6.67 6.66 26.33
C LEU A 21 -5.23 6.98 26.76
N ILE A 22 -4.79 6.45 27.89
CA ILE A 22 -3.41 6.60 28.38
C ILE A 22 -2.42 5.87 27.45
N ASP A 23 -2.75 4.64 27.03
CA ASP A 23 -1.93 3.86 26.10
C ASP A 23 -1.84 4.53 24.72
N GLU A 24 -2.93 5.15 24.24
CA GLU A 24 -2.95 5.88 22.98
C GLU A 24 -2.10 7.17 23.03
N GLN A 25 -2.14 7.92 24.13
CA GLN A 25 -1.30 9.09 24.33
C GLN A 25 0.19 8.73 24.46
N LEU A 26 0.51 7.63 25.14
CA LEU A 26 1.88 7.13 25.28
C LEU A 26 2.43 6.64 23.93
N LEU A 27 1.62 5.91 23.15
CA LEU A 27 1.92 5.50 21.78
C LEU A 27 2.11 6.70 20.85
N ARG A 28 1.29 7.75 21.00
CA ARG A 28 1.43 9.00 20.22
C ARG A 28 2.74 9.72 20.53
N ARG A 29 3.14 9.79 21.81
CA ARG A 29 4.43 10.36 22.23
C ARG A 29 5.61 9.53 21.72
N LYS A 30 5.56 8.19 21.82
CA LYS A 30 6.58 7.29 21.26
C LYS A 30 6.66 7.41 19.73
N ARG A 31 5.54 7.57 19.03
CA ARG A 31 5.53 7.77 17.56
C ARG A 31 6.29 9.02 17.16
N LEU A 32 6.05 10.15 17.84
CA LEU A 32 6.67 11.44 17.53
C LEU A 32 8.18 11.45 17.78
N SER A 33 8.70 10.62 18.69
CA SER A 33 10.13 10.52 18.99
C SER A 33 10.90 9.50 18.13
N MET A 34 10.21 8.65 17.38
CA MET A 34 10.83 7.59 16.59
C MET A 34 11.26 8.10 15.20
N PRO A 35 12.43 7.67 14.68
CA PRO A 35 12.84 7.97 13.32
C PRO A 35 11.76 7.62 12.30
N LEU A 36 11.63 8.42 11.23
CA LEU A 36 10.54 8.33 10.25
C LEU A 36 10.35 6.90 9.68
N LEU A 37 11.44 6.14 9.58
CA LEU A 37 11.46 4.73 9.17
C LEU A 37 10.59 3.83 10.06
N TYR A 38 10.54 4.07 11.36
CA TYR A 38 9.70 3.30 12.31
C TYR A 38 8.23 3.72 12.23
N GLN A 39 7.95 5.00 11.95
CA GLN A 39 6.57 5.48 11.79
C GLN A 39 5.88 4.86 10.57
N MET A 40 6.64 4.49 9.53
CA MET A 40 6.11 3.89 8.30
C MET A 40 5.47 2.50 8.47
N ASN A 41 5.92 1.74 9.48
CA ASN A 41 5.49 0.37 9.74
C ASN A 41 4.44 0.26 10.85
N LEU A 42 4.13 1.36 11.52
CA LEU A 42 3.12 1.39 12.58
C LEU A 42 1.73 1.50 11.97
N ASN A 43 1.05 0.36 11.87
CA ASN A 43 -0.37 0.34 11.54
C ASN A 43 -1.15 1.00 12.69
N LYS A 44 -1.91 2.07 12.41
CA LYS A 44 -2.72 2.78 13.43
C LYS A 44 -3.85 1.89 13.97
N ASN A 45 -4.25 0.86 13.22
CA ASN A 45 -5.28 -0.09 13.61
C ASN A 45 -4.65 -1.34 14.28
N LYS A 46 -4.79 -1.49 15.60
CA LYS A 46 -4.36 -2.68 16.38
C LYS A 46 -4.97 -4.00 15.83
N LYS A 47 -6.08 -3.92 15.07
CA LYS A 47 -6.81 -5.07 14.47
C LYS A 47 -6.29 -5.56 13.12
N VAL A 48 -5.23 -4.96 12.53
CA VAL A 48 -4.73 -5.36 11.20
C VAL A 48 -3.19 -5.48 11.23
N ARG A 49 -2.64 -6.68 11.05
CA ARG A 49 -1.18 -6.96 11.09
C ARG A 49 -0.71 -7.56 9.76
N GLY A 50 0.51 -7.29 9.30
CA GLY A 50 1.08 -7.93 8.09
C GLY A 50 1.34 -9.42 8.26
N THR A 51 1.63 -10.14 7.17
CA THR A 51 1.99 -11.57 7.19
C THR A 51 3.44 -11.81 7.61
N VAL A 52 4.32 -10.85 7.34
CA VAL A 52 5.69 -10.83 7.85
C VAL A 52 5.73 -9.82 9.00
N ILE A 53 5.80 -10.33 10.22
CA ILE A 53 5.92 -9.52 11.44
C ILE A 53 7.39 -9.39 11.90
N GLY A 54 8.31 -10.15 11.28
CA GLY A 54 9.62 -10.46 11.85
C GLY A 54 9.47 -11.39 13.06
N PRO A 55 10.54 -11.98 13.60
CA PRO A 55 10.45 -12.66 14.88
C PRO A 55 9.91 -11.67 15.92
N SER A 56 8.87 -12.07 16.66
CA SER A 56 8.43 -11.40 17.90
C SER A 56 9.49 -11.44 19.01
N ASP A 57 10.64 -12.08 18.72
CA ASP A 57 11.69 -12.41 19.65
C ASP A 57 12.40 -11.16 20.14
N GLU A 58 12.50 -11.04 21.46
CA GLU A 58 13.43 -10.13 22.14
C GLU A 58 14.91 -10.42 21.78
N ASN A 59 15.17 -11.47 21.00
CA ASN A 59 16.48 -12.00 20.64
C ASN A 59 16.85 -11.94 19.14
N PHE A 60 16.23 -11.08 18.32
CA PHE A 60 16.72 -10.89 16.93
C PHE A 60 18.22 -10.56 16.94
N ASN A 61 19.03 -11.45 16.37
CA ASN A 61 20.46 -11.28 16.26
C ASN A 61 20.87 -11.19 14.78
N PRO A 62 21.19 -9.99 14.27
CA PRO A 62 21.57 -9.80 12.87
C PRO A 62 22.86 -10.57 12.53
N LEU A 63 23.74 -10.85 13.49
CA LEU A 63 24.96 -11.64 13.27
C LEU A 63 24.63 -13.06 12.83
N ILE A 64 23.75 -13.76 13.56
CA ILE A 64 23.38 -15.15 13.27
C ILE A 64 22.72 -15.25 11.89
N ALA A 65 21.79 -14.34 11.59
CA ALA A 65 21.14 -14.30 10.29
C ALA A 65 22.12 -13.97 9.16
N SER A 66 23.10 -13.08 9.42
CA SER A 66 24.16 -12.73 8.47
C SER A 66 25.10 -13.90 8.18
N GLU A 67 25.50 -14.65 9.20
CA GLU A 67 26.32 -15.84 9.07
C GLU A 67 25.59 -16.94 8.29
N LYS A 68 24.31 -17.19 8.61
CA LYS A 68 23.47 -18.15 7.87
C LYS A 68 23.39 -17.76 6.39
N LEU A 69 23.16 -16.49 6.10
CA LEU A 69 23.07 -15.99 4.72
C LEU A 69 24.42 -16.11 3.99
N ARG A 70 25.54 -15.80 4.66
CA ARG A 70 26.88 -15.96 4.09
C ARG A 70 27.22 -17.42 3.82
N GLN A 71 26.89 -18.33 4.74
CA GLN A 71 27.10 -19.77 4.54
C GLN A 71 26.29 -20.29 3.35
N ALA A 72 25.08 -19.76 3.16
CA ALA A 72 24.22 -20.14 2.04
C ALA A 72 24.75 -19.70 0.67
N LEU A 73 25.56 -18.64 0.64
CA LEU A 73 26.19 -18.06 -0.55
C LEU A 73 27.65 -18.51 -0.77
N ASN A 74 28.17 -19.42 0.06
CA ASN A 74 29.57 -19.83 0.00
C ASN A 74 29.70 -21.31 -0.32
N GLY A 75 30.35 -21.63 -1.45
CA GLY A 75 30.58 -23.00 -1.88
C GLY A 75 30.46 -23.15 -3.39
N LEU A 76 30.45 -24.40 -3.86
CA LEU A 76 30.16 -24.72 -5.27
C LEU A 76 28.64 -24.74 -5.55
N ASP A 77 27.83 -24.98 -4.52
CA ASP A 77 26.37 -25.04 -4.59
C ASP A 77 25.76 -24.00 -3.66
N THR A 78 24.76 -23.25 -4.15
CA THR A 78 24.02 -22.26 -3.37
C THR A 78 22.85 -22.88 -2.62
N ASN A 79 22.72 -22.55 -1.33
CA ASN A 79 21.60 -23.00 -0.50
C ASN A 79 20.44 -22.01 -0.57
N GLU A 80 19.67 -22.07 -1.67
CA GLU A 80 18.51 -21.20 -1.92
C GLU A 80 17.49 -21.22 -0.76
N GLN A 81 17.25 -22.39 -0.17
CA GLN A 81 16.29 -22.56 0.92
C GLN A 81 16.69 -21.73 2.16
N ALA A 82 17.98 -21.75 2.53
CA ALA A 82 18.47 -20.95 3.65
C ALA A 82 18.37 -19.43 3.36
N ILE A 83 18.59 -19.00 2.12
CA ILE A 83 18.42 -17.61 1.69
C ILE A 83 16.96 -17.20 1.81
N ILE A 84 16.03 -18.01 1.30
CA ILE A 84 14.59 -17.78 1.38
C ILE A 84 14.16 -17.66 2.84
N GLU A 85 14.57 -18.60 3.71
CA GLU A 85 14.23 -18.57 5.14
C GLU A 85 14.67 -17.28 5.83
N VAL A 86 15.88 -16.77 5.52
CA VAL A 86 16.33 -15.48 6.03
C VAL A 86 15.50 -14.33 5.46
N ALA A 87 15.21 -14.33 4.17
CA ALA A 87 14.50 -13.23 3.51
C ALA A 87 13.01 -13.12 3.92
N VAL A 88 12.33 -14.25 4.14
CA VAL A 88 10.90 -14.28 4.51
C VAL A 88 10.67 -14.32 6.02
N GLY A 89 11.65 -14.78 6.79
CA GLY A 89 11.59 -14.84 8.25
C GLY A 89 11.80 -13.51 8.97
N HIS A 90 12.23 -12.47 8.25
CA HIS A 90 12.59 -11.17 8.81
C HIS A 90 11.82 -10.04 8.12
N ASN A 91 11.39 -9.05 8.92
CA ASN A 91 10.79 -7.83 8.36
C ASN A 91 11.85 -6.96 7.67
N ASN A 92 11.42 -5.95 6.91
CA ASN A 92 12.31 -5.13 6.08
C ASN A 92 13.36 -4.40 6.93
N PHE A 93 12.99 -3.95 8.12
CA PHE A 93 13.91 -3.33 9.08
C PHE A 93 15.03 -4.29 9.49
N GLN A 94 14.69 -5.51 9.92
CA GLN A 94 15.66 -6.55 10.27
C GLN A 94 16.55 -6.92 9.08
N ARG A 95 15.98 -6.98 7.87
CA ARG A 95 16.74 -7.22 6.63
C ARG A 95 17.78 -6.13 6.36
N GLN A 96 17.47 -4.86 6.64
CA GLN A 96 18.48 -3.80 6.55
C GLN A 96 19.62 -3.98 7.56
N GLN A 97 19.31 -4.46 8.78
CA GLN A 97 20.33 -4.77 9.78
C GLN A 97 21.19 -5.96 9.34
N ILE A 98 20.59 -7.02 8.78
CA ILE A 98 21.31 -8.17 8.22
C ILE A 98 22.25 -7.72 7.11
N VAL A 99 21.77 -6.95 6.12
CA VAL A 99 22.60 -6.41 5.03
C VAL A 99 23.79 -5.64 5.59
N SER A 100 23.54 -4.71 6.51
CA SER A 100 24.59 -3.88 7.14
C SER A 100 25.63 -4.73 7.88
N THR A 101 25.18 -5.77 8.60
CA THR A 101 26.07 -6.67 9.34
C THR A 101 26.89 -7.56 8.40
N CYS A 102 26.29 -8.11 7.34
CA CYS A 102 27.03 -8.86 6.31
C CYS A 102 28.12 -8.02 5.65
N GLU A 103 27.80 -6.78 5.26
CA GLU A 103 28.76 -5.88 4.60
C GLU A 103 29.89 -5.49 5.54
N TYR A 104 29.60 -5.22 6.81
CA TYR A 104 30.61 -4.93 7.83
C TYR A 104 31.58 -6.10 8.07
N LEU A 105 31.05 -7.33 8.20
CA LEU A 105 31.87 -8.50 8.54
C LEU A 105 32.74 -8.99 7.39
N HIS A 106 32.31 -8.78 6.15
CA HIS A 106 32.91 -9.43 4.99
C HIS A 106 33.40 -8.48 3.90
N SER A 107 33.15 -7.17 4.02
CA SER A 107 33.56 -6.16 3.03
C SER A 107 33.09 -6.47 1.59
N LYS A 108 31.94 -7.14 1.45
CA LYS A 108 31.31 -7.48 0.17
C LYS A 108 29.86 -7.02 0.17
N VAL A 109 29.39 -6.56 -0.98
CA VAL A 109 27.99 -6.15 -1.20
C VAL A 109 27.13 -7.39 -1.39
N ILE A 110 26.27 -7.68 -0.41
CA ILE A 110 25.46 -8.90 -0.41
C ILE A 110 24.47 -8.97 -1.58
N MET A 111 24.03 -7.80 -2.06
CA MET A 111 23.12 -7.71 -3.20
C MET A 111 23.78 -8.16 -4.51
N ASP A 112 25.11 -8.12 -4.61
CA ASP A 112 25.83 -8.60 -5.78
C ASP A 112 26.08 -10.11 -5.66
N ASP A 113 26.49 -10.59 -4.48
CA ASP A 113 26.59 -12.04 -4.20
C ASP A 113 25.24 -12.75 -4.50
N LEU A 114 24.10 -12.15 -4.13
CA LEU A 114 22.77 -12.70 -4.43
C LEU A 114 22.46 -12.78 -5.94
N LYS A 115 22.94 -11.82 -6.74
CA LYS A 115 22.72 -11.80 -8.20
C LYS A 115 23.57 -12.83 -8.92
N ASP A 116 24.75 -13.12 -8.40
CA ASP A 116 25.66 -14.11 -8.97
C ASP A 116 25.15 -15.53 -8.69
N GLU A 117 24.49 -15.74 -7.54
CA GLU A 117 24.07 -17.06 -7.06
C GLU A 117 22.61 -17.44 -7.37
N LEU A 118 21.71 -16.47 -7.53
CA LEU A 118 20.29 -16.72 -7.78
C LEU A 118 19.87 -16.33 -9.21
N GLY A 119 18.79 -16.94 -9.70
CA GLY A 119 18.21 -16.62 -11.00
C GLY A 119 16.70 -16.42 -10.99
N GLY A 120 16.20 -15.82 -12.08
CA GLY A 120 14.78 -15.71 -12.38
C GLY A 120 13.96 -14.99 -11.29
N PHE A 121 12.72 -15.44 -11.10
CA PHE A 121 11.78 -14.79 -10.18
C PHE A 121 12.15 -14.94 -8.70
N VAL A 122 12.94 -15.96 -8.35
CA VAL A 122 13.46 -16.12 -6.99
C VAL A 122 14.43 -14.98 -6.69
N LEU A 123 15.40 -14.72 -7.58
CA LEU A 123 16.30 -13.58 -7.47
C LEU A 123 15.52 -12.26 -7.34
N ASP A 124 14.57 -12.00 -8.27
CA ASP A 124 13.79 -10.76 -8.27
C ASP A 124 13.03 -10.55 -6.96
N THR A 125 12.46 -11.62 -6.41
CA THR A 125 11.74 -11.59 -5.13
C THR A 125 12.69 -11.30 -3.98
N ILE A 126 13.80 -12.03 -3.88
CA ILE A 126 14.77 -11.91 -2.79
C ILE A 126 15.40 -10.52 -2.79
N LEU A 127 15.85 -10.01 -3.94
CA LEU A 127 16.40 -8.66 -4.02
C LEU A 127 15.36 -7.61 -3.60
N SER A 128 14.11 -7.72 -4.08
CA SER A 128 13.03 -6.79 -3.74
C SER A 128 12.72 -6.78 -2.23
N LEU A 129 12.84 -7.95 -1.58
CA LEU A 129 12.65 -8.14 -0.15
C LEU A 129 13.76 -7.43 0.68
N PHE A 130 15.01 -7.42 0.20
CA PHE A 130 16.14 -6.77 0.88
C PHE A 130 16.25 -5.26 0.63
N ILE A 131 15.55 -4.69 -0.35
CA ILE A 131 15.53 -3.25 -0.59
C ILE A 131 14.64 -2.55 0.44
N PRO A 132 15.02 -1.39 1.02
CA PRO A 132 14.12 -0.62 1.88
C PRO A 132 12.81 -0.29 1.16
N THR A 133 11.66 -0.54 1.79
CA THR A 133 10.34 -0.44 1.13
C THR A 133 10.09 0.88 0.39
N HIS A 134 10.54 2.02 0.93
CA HIS A 134 10.39 3.33 0.30
C HIS A 134 11.26 3.49 -0.96
N PHE A 135 12.46 2.91 -0.98
CA PHE A 135 13.31 2.87 -2.18
C PHE A 135 12.75 1.92 -3.24
N TYR A 136 12.22 0.76 -2.83
CA TYR A 136 11.55 -0.16 -3.74
C TYR A 136 10.35 0.50 -4.43
N LEU A 137 9.46 1.13 -3.67
CA LEU A 137 8.30 1.84 -4.20
C LEU A 137 8.69 3.07 -5.04
N ALA A 138 9.74 3.80 -4.68
CA ALA A 138 10.25 4.90 -5.49
C ALA A 138 10.77 4.42 -6.85
N ASN A 139 11.45 3.27 -6.88
CA ASN A 139 11.90 2.65 -8.13
C ASN A 139 10.71 2.21 -9.00
N LEU A 140 9.68 1.59 -8.42
CA LEU A 140 8.45 1.25 -9.14
C LEU A 140 7.74 2.49 -9.71
N LEU A 141 7.66 3.59 -8.94
CA LEU A 141 7.15 4.86 -9.45
C LEU A 141 7.98 5.38 -10.61
N HIS A 142 9.31 5.38 -10.50
CA HIS A 142 10.17 5.87 -11.57
C HIS A 142 10.00 5.06 -12.85
N GLN A 143 10.00 3.72 -12.74
CA GLN A 143 9.78 2.82 -13.86
C GLN A 143 8.40 3.01 -14.49
N SER A 144 7.35 3.13 -13.68
CA SER A 144 5.97 3.30 -14.19
C SER A 144 5.73 4.63 -14.92
N LEU A 145 6.54 5.66 -14.66
CA LEU A 145 6.47 6.95 -15.34
C LEU A 145 7.35 7.03 -16.61
N CYS A 146 8.25 6.08 -16.84
CA CYS A 146 9.13 6.09 -18.01
C CYS A 146 8.45 5.48 -19.25
N LYS A 147 8.46 6.20 -20.37
CA LYS A 147 7.72 5.85 -21.62
C LYS A 147 8.02 4.45 -22.19
N GLU A 148 9.22 3.92 -21.97
CA GLU A 148 9.62 2.60 -22.49
C GLU A 148 9.01 1.40 -21.73
N LYS A 149 8.56 1.62 -20.48
CA LYS A 149 7.99 0.60 -19.59
C LYS A 149 6.76 1.11 -18.85
N SER A 150 6.05 2.08 -19.42
CA SER A 150 4.99 2.81 -18.71
C SER A 150 3.85 1.87 -18.32
N ASN A 151 3.74 1.59 -17.03
CA ASN A 151 2.60 0.92 -16.43
C ASN A 151 2.00 1.85 -15.37
N TYR A 152 1.24 2.84 -15.82
CA TYR A 152 0.66 3.85 -14.95
C TYR A 152 -0.30 3.26 -13.91
N ALA A 153 -0.81 2.05 -14.11
CA ALA A 153 -1.61 1.36 -13.11
C ALA A 153 -0.82 1.09 -11.81
N ILE A 154 0.51 0.94 -11.88
CA ILE A 154 1.39 0.84 -10.70
C ILE A 154 1.44 2.18 -9.96
N ALA A 155 1.59 3.30 -10.70
CA ALA A 155 1.61 4.63 -10.09
C ALA A 155 0.27 4.96 -9.40
N VAL A 156 -0.84 4.62 -10.06
CA VAL A 156 -2.19 4.73 -9.47
C VAL A 156 -2.31 3.85 -8.21
N GLU A 157 -1.89 2.58 -8.27
CA GLU A 157 -1.93 1.69 -7.11
C GLU A 157 -1.15 2.27 -5.93
N ILE A 158 0.06 2.79 -6.16
CA ILE A 158 0.88 3.40 -5.12
C ILE A 158 0.20 4.66 -4.57
N GLY A 159 -0.32 5.54 -5.43
CA GLY A 159 -1.04 6.75 -5.02
C GLY A 159 -2.29 6.46 -4.18
N CYS A 160 -3.01 5.37 -4.48
CA CYS A 160 -4.21 5.02 -3.75
C CYS A 160 -3.94 4.22 -2.45
N THR A 161 -2.80 3.55 -2.31
CA THR A 161 -2.60 2.57 -1.22
C THR A 161 -1.60 2.99 -0.15
N ARG A 162 -0.86 4.07 -0.37
CA ARG A 162 0.16 4.55 0.59
C ARG A 162 -0.36 5.71 1.41
N THR A 163 -0.05 5.70 2.70
CA THR A 163 -0.40 6.77 3.65
C THR A 163 0.39 8.04 3.36
N ALA A 164 -0.02 9.17 3.92
CA ALA A 164 0.70 10.44 3.76
C ALA A 164 2.18 10.32 4.23
N THR A 165 2.41 9.63 5.36
CA THR A 165 3.75 9.38 5.90
C THR A 165 4.57 8.48 4.97
N GLN A 166 3.99 7.41 4.44
CA GLN A 166 4.66 6.53 3.49
C GLN A 166 5.00 7.28 2.19
N MET A 167 4.06 8.07 1.66
CA MET A 167 4.28 8.86 0.44
C MET A 167 5.41 9.89 0.63
N LYS A 168 5.50 10.54 1.79
CA LYS A 168 6.62 11.44 2.10
C LYS A 168 7.97 10.72 2.05
N ALA A 169 8.06 9.51 2.61
CA ALA A 169 9.28 8.72 2.56
C ALA A 169 9.63 8.27 1.13
N ILE A 170 8.62 7.85 0.35
CA ILE A 170 8.79 7.45 -1.06
C ILE A 170 9.30 8.63 -1.89
N LYS A 171 8.71 9.82 -1.75
CA LYS A 171 9.16 11.04 -2.45
C LYS A 171 10.60 11.41 -2.09
N ASN A 172 11.00 11.23 -0.83
CA ASN A 172 12.39 11.45 -0.42
C ASN A 172 13.34 10.43 -1.07
N ALA A 173 12.99 9.13 -1.05
CA ALA A 173 13.76 8.10 -1.73
C ALA A 173 13.88 8.36 -3.24
N TYR A 174 12.78 8.78 -3.88
CA TYR A 174 12.75 9.13 -5.29
C TYR A 174 13.78 10.22 -5.62
N ARG A 175 13.83 11.27 -4.81
CA ARG A 175 14.81 12.36 -4.97
C ARG A 175 16.25 11.89 -4.79
N ILE A 176 16.49 11.02 -3.80
CA ILE A 176 17.83 10.47 -3.54
C ILE A 176 18.27 9.58 -4.72
N SER A 177 17.40 8.71 -5.22
CA SER A 177 17.74 7.73 -6.26
C SER A 177 17.86 8.34 -7.66
N PHE A 178 17.03 9.32 -8.00
CA PHE A 178 16.87 9.77 -9.39
C PHE A 178 17.27 11.22 -9.62
N SER A 179 17.73 11.93 -8.58
CA SER A 179 18.15 13.34 -8.67
C SER A 179 17.08 14.28 -9.26
N THR A 180 15.80 13.92 -9.14
CA THR A 180 14.62 14.67 -9.58
C THR A 180 13.47 14.45 -8.59
N THR A 181 12.37 15.18 -8.71
CA THR A 181 11.20 15.02 -7.83
C THR A 181 10.10 14.25 -8.53
N LEU A 182 9.31 13.47 -7.75
CA LEU A 182 8.15 12.77 -8.27
C LEU A 182 7.17 13.75 -8.94
N GLU A 183 6.95 14.90 -8.31
CA GLU A 183 6.09 15.98 -8.81
C GLU A 183 6.52 16.45 -10.21
N ARG A 184 7.83 16.66 -10.42
CA ARG A 184 8.37 17.11 -11.70
C ARG A 184 8.24 16.03 -12.75
N ASP A 185 8.62 14.80 -12.40
CA ASP A 185 8.63 13.69 -13.33
C ASP A 185 7.22 13.32 -13.82
N VAL A 186 6.21 13.36 -12.93
CA VAL A 186 4.81 13.13 -13.36
C VAL A 186 4.37 14.19 -14.37
N VAL A 187 4.66 15.48 -14.12
CA VAL A 187 4.29 16.58 -15.03
C VAL A 187 4.99 16.48 -16.38
N VAL A 188 6.27 16.11 -16.39
CA VAL A 188 7.07 16.07 -17.62
C VAL A 188 6.84 14.79 -18.42
N LYS A 189 6.66 13.65 -17.74
CA LYS A 189 6.62 12.33 -18.39
C LYS A 189 5.21 11.86 -18.73
N VAL A 190 4.17 12.37 -18.06
CA VAL A 190 2.77 11.95 -18.25
C VAL A 190 1.93 13.12 -18.74
N GLU A 191 1.43 13.00 -19.97
CA GLU A 191 0.75 14.08 -20.66
C GLU A 191 -0.77 14.09 -20.42
N GLY A 192 -1.40 15.24 -20.69
CA GLY A 192 -2.85 15.37 -20.74
C GLY A 192 -3.59 15.29 -19.40
N VAL A 193 -4.91 15.09 -19.49
CA VAL A 193 -5.83 15.07 -18.34
C VAL A 193 -5.45 13.98 -17.34
N PHE A 194 -5.03 12.81 -17.84
CA PHE A 194 -4.58 11.70 -16.99
C PHE A 194 -3.35 12.08 -16.15
N GLY A 195 -2.34 12.73 -16.74
CA GLY A 195 -1.15 13.18 -16.02
C GLY A 195 -1.48 14.16 -14.89
N ALA A 196 -2.40 15.10 -15.15
CA ALA A 196 -2.88 16.04 -14.13
C ALA A 196 -3.62 15.33 -12.97
N MET A 197 -4.47 14.35 -13.27
CA MET A 197 -5.16 13.55 -12.24
C MET A 197 -4.18 12.67 -11.45
N LEU A 198 -3.20 12.06 -12.13
CA LEU A 198 -2.16 11.25 -11.50
C LEU A 198 -1.29 12.10 -10.57
N GLN A 199 -0.95 13.32 -10.98
CA GLN A 199 -0.23 14.28 -10.14
C GLN A 199 -1.00 14.55 -8.86
N LEU A 200 -2.30 14.88 -8.94
CA LEU A 200 -3.14 15.10 -7.76
C LEU A 200 -3.14 13.88 -6.84
N LEU A 201 -3.31 12.68 -7.41
CA LEU A 201 -3.37 11.44 -6.64
C LEU A 201 -2.06 11.12 -5.89
N LEU A 202 -0.90 11.37 -6.51
CA LEU A 202 0.41 11.10 -5.92
C LEU A 202 0.91 12.21 -5.01
N CYS A 203 0.49 13.45 -5.27
CA CYS A 203 1.13 14.62 -4.68
C CYS A 203 0.33 15.30 -3.58
N SER A 204 -1.00 15.14 -3.58
CA SER A 204 -1.87 15.74 -2.58
C SER A 204 -1.97 14.90 -1.31
N LEU A 205 -2.12 15.58 -0.17
CA LEU A 205 -2.38 14.92 1.10
C LEU A 205 -3.84 14.43 1.15
N ARG A 206 -4.06 13.32 1.82
CA ARG A 206 -5.39 12.74 2.06
C ARG A 206 -5.67 12.73 3.55
N ASP A 207 -6.88 13.10 3.92
CA ASP A 207 -7.35 12.99 5.31
C ASP A 207 -7.58 11.52 5.65
N GLU A 208 -6.86 11.05 6.67
CA GLU A 208 -6.97 9.66 7.17
C GLU A 208 -8.12 9.51 8.19
N GLU A 209 -8.65 10.61 8.69
CA GLU A 209 -9.72 10.63 9.70
C GLU A 209 -11.09 10.78 9.04
N TYR A 210 -12.03 9.91 9.41
CA TYR A 210 -13.41 10.01 8.96
C TYR A 210 -14.17 11.00 9.85
N SER A 211 -14.32 12.22 9.35
CA SER A 211 -15.09 13.28 10.03
C SER A 211 -16.18 13.88 9.13
N GLU A 212 -16.47 13.24 8.01
CA GLU A 212 -17.24 13.84 6.93
C GLU A 212 -18.75 13.61 7.11
N SER A 213 -19.53 14.69 7.00
CA SER A 213 -20.96 14.68 7.28
C SER A 213 -21.78 14.04 6.16
N LYS A 214 -22.92 13.42 6.51
CA LYS A 214 -23.91 12.90 5.56
C LYS A 214 -24.33 13.93 4.50
N MET A 215 -24.33 15.21 4.86
CA MET A 215 -24.65 16.32 3.97
C MET A 215 -23.58 16.51 2.88
N LEU A 216 -22.30 16.31 3.19
CA LEU A 216 -21.23 16.37 2.20
C LEU A 216 -21.31 15.19 1.22
N ILE A 217 -21.61 13.99 1.72
CA ILE A 217 -21.85 12.81 0.88
C ILE A 217 -22.98 13.08 -0.12
N GLU A 218 -24.12 13.62 0.36
CA GLU A 218 -25.26 13.98 -0.50
C GLU A 218 -24.88 15.01 -1.55
N LYS A 219 -24.15 16.06 -1.15
CA LYS A 219 -23.64 17.07 -2.08
C LYS A 219 -22.76 16.46 -3.18
N HIS A 220 -21.86 15.54 -2.83
CA HIS A 220 -20.96 14.89 -3.79
C HIS A 220 -21.71 13.96 -4.73
N VAL A 221 -22.67 13.19 -4.21
CA VAL A 221 -23.59 12.37 -5.03
C VAL A 221 -24.36 13.24 -6.01
N ASP A 222 -24.92 14.35 -5.56
CA ASP A 222 -25.71 15.24 -6.42
C ASP A 222 -24.84 15.95 -7.47
N ILE A 223 -23.59 16.28 -7.15
CA ILE A 223 -22.62 16.78 -8.14
C ILE A 223 -22.43 15.75 -9.26
N ILE A 224 -22.17 14.49 -8.89
CA ILE A 224 -21.92 13.41 -9.88
C ILE A 224 -23.18 13.15 -10.73
N ILE A 225 -24.38 13.26 -10.18
CA ILE A 225 -25.63 13.06 -10.93
C ILE A 225 -25.97 14.24 -11.85
N LYS A 226 -25.73 15.48 -11.39
CA LYS A 226 -26.14 16.71 -12.11
C LYS A 226 -25.27 17.02 -13.32
N GLU A 227 -23.98 16.70 -13.27
CA GLU A 227 -23.10 16.81 -14.43
C GLU A 227 -23.50 15.70 -15.42
N SER A 228 -24.10 16.08 -16.56
CA SER A 228 -25.03 15.27 -17.36
C SER A 228 -24.53 13.94 -17.95
N ASN A 229 -23.29 13.51 -17.69
CA ASN A 229 -22.77 12.16 -18.01
C ASN A 229 -21.95 11.52 -16.86
N GLY A 230 -22.08 12.00 -15.62
CA GLY A 230 -21.49 11.39 -14.42
C GLY A 230 -19.98 11.10 -14.50
N MET A 231 -19.63 9.82 -14.63
CA MET A 231 -18.23 9.36 -14.69
C MET A 231 -17.49 9.76 -15.98
N ASP A 232 -18.22 10.09 -17.05
CA ASP A 232 -17.67 10.60 -18.30
C ASP A 232 -17.07 12.00 -18.11
N GLU A 233 -17.84 12.92 -17.52
CA GLU A 233 -17.39 14.28 -17.21
C GLU A 233 -16.22 14.24 -16.22
N MET A 234 -16.32 13.37 -15.21
CA MET A 234 -15.24 13.10 -14.25
C MET A 234 -13.91 12.75 -14.94
N SER A 235 -13.96 12.04 -16.06
CA SER A 235 -12.76 11.62 -16.79
C SER A 235 -12.08 12.74 -17.59
N HIS A 236 -12.78 13.83 -17.86
CA HIS A 236 -12.26 14.98 -18.62
C HIS A 236 -12.00 16.21 -17.73
N ASN A 237 -12.60 16.25 -16.54
CA ASN A 237 -12.61 17.41 -15.68
C ASN A 237 -11.76 17.22 -14.41
N VAL A 238 -10.50 17.68 -14.48
CA VAL A 238 -9.52 17.58 -13.37
C VAL A 238 -10.04 18.23 -12.09
N LYS A 239 -10.77 19.35 -12.17
CA LYS A 239 -11.31 20.04 -10.99
C LYS A 239 -12.42 19.24 -10.32
N LEU A 240 -13.26 18.58 -11.12
CA LEU A 240 -14.30 17.69 -10.61
C LEU A 240 -13.65 16.45 -9.94
N PHE A 241 -12.64 15.87 -10.58
CA PHE A 241 -11.86 14.76 -10.02
C PHE A 241 -11.23 15.14 -8.68
N GLU A 242 -10.55 16.29 -8.60
CA GLU A 242 -9.96 16.81 -7.38
C GLU A 242 -11.00 16.93 -6.26
N LYS A 243 -12.12 17.61 -6.56
CA LYS A 243 -13.20 17.88 -5.62
C LYS A 243 -13.86 16.63 -5.04
N ILE A 244 -13.83 15.50 -5.75
CA ILE A 244 -14.51 14.28 -5.32
C ILE A 244 -13.54 13.26 -4.71
N PHE A 245 -12.33 13.13 -5.26
CA PHE A 245 -11.41 12.03 -4.94
C PHE A 245 -10.18 12.44 -4.15
N ILE A 246 -9.84 13.73 -4.10
CA ILE A 246 -8.60 14.21 -3.51
C ILE A 246 -8.91 14.89 -2.18
N GLY A 247 -8.06 14.67 -1.17
CA GLY A 247 -8.29 15.17 0.19
C GLY A 247 -9.25 14.34 1.03
N HIS A 248 -10.28 13.73 0.44
CA HIS A 248 -11.31 13.00 1.17
C HIS A 248 -10.87 11.63 1.71
N SER A 249 -11.49 11.17 2.81
CA SER A 249 -11.23 9.85 3.34
C SER A 249 -11.72 8.74 2.39
N TRP A 250 -11.08 7.56 2.41
CA TRP A 250 -11.54 6.41 1.61
C TRP A 250 -12.96 5.96 1.97
N GLN A 251 -13.33 6.10 3.24
CA GLN A 251 -14.68 5.79 3.74
C GLN A 251 -15.74 6.74 3.16
N HIS A 252 -15.44 8.04 3.03
CA HIS A 252 -16.34 8.98 2.36
C HIS A 252 -16.50 8.67 0.88
N ILE A 253 -15.40 8.39 0.18
CA ILE A 253 -15.45 8.02 -1.25
C ILE A 253 -16.30 6.75 -1.42
N ALA A 254 -16.12 5.74 -0.56
CA ALA A 254 -16.96 4.54 -0.58
C ALA A 254 -18.45 4.89 -0.37
N ALA A 255 -18.77 5.68 0.65
CA ALA A 255 -20.15 6.07 0.94
C ALA A 255 -20.81 6.85 -0.21
N VAL A 256 -20.06 7.71 -0.91
CA VAL A 256 -20.53 8.40 -2.12
C VAL A 256 -20.82 7.38 -3.23
N MET A 257 -19.91 6.44 -3.49
CA MET A 257 -20.08 5.42 -4.53
C MET A 257 -21.23 4.45 -4.23
N ASP A 258 -21.37 4.02 -2.98
CA ASP A 258 -22.42 3.09 -2.56
C ASP A 258 -23.80 3.76 -2.63
N LYS A 259 -23.89 5.04 -2.29
CA LYS A 259 -25.13 5.82 -2.43
C LYS A 259 -25.48 6.06 -3.90
N LEU A 260 -24.50 6.24 -4.79
CA LEU A 260 -24.73 6.31 -6.23
C LEU A 260 -25.26 4.98 -6.79
N ASP A 261 -24.67 3.85 -6.40
CA ASP A 261 -25.12 2.52 -6.81
C ASP A 261 -26.54 2.24 -6.30
N ALA A 262 -26.84 2.57 -5.03
CA ALA A 262 -28.17 2.40 -4.45
C ALA A 262 -29.25 3.21 -5.18
N LYS A 263 -28.95 4.45 -5.61
CA LYS A 263 -29.88 5.29 -6.39
C LYS A 263 -30.20 4.71 -7.78
N HIS A 264 -29.33 3.88 -8.33
CA HIS A 264 -29.49 3.26 -9.67
C HIS A 264 -29.85 1.77 -9.60
N GLY A 265 -30.38 1.31 -8.45
CA GLY A 265 -30.89 -0.05 -8.27
C GLY A 265 -29.80 -1.14 -8.13
N GLY A 266 -28.56 -0.78 -7.78
CA GLY A 266 -27.40 -1.67 -7.86
C GLY A 266 -26.82 -2.18 -6.55
N ASN A 267 -26.34 -3.43 -6.58
CA ASN A 267 -25.53 -4.13 -5.57
C ASN A 267 -24.01 -3.87 -5.77
N GLU A 268 -23.55 -2.62 -5.66
CA GLU A 268 -22.12 -2.24 -5.81
C GLU A 268 -21.50 -2.32 -7.24
N HIS A 269 -22.29 -2.59 -8.29
CA HIS A 269 -21.76 -2.83 -9.64
C HIS A 269 -22.00 -1.70 -10.64
N PHE A 270 -22.99 -0.83 -10.42
CA PHE A 270 -23.44 0.13 -11.43
C PHE A 270 -22.33 1.10 -11.84
N ILE A 271 -21.67 1.78 -10.89
CA ILE A 271 -20.58 2.72 -11.18
C ILE A 271 -19.41 2.04 -11.88
N LYS A 272 -19.02 0.82 -11.45
CA LYS A 272 -17.94 0.07 -12.11
C LYS A 272 -18.30 -0.25 -13.56
N MET A 273 -19.54 -0.64 -13.83
CA MET A 273 -20.02 -0.92 -15.18
C MET A 273 -20.04 0.34 -16.05
N GLN A 274 -20.52 1.46 -15.52
CA GLN A 274 -20.52 2.77 -16.19
C GLN A 274 -19.09 3.19 -16.60
N ILE A 275 -18.11 3.03 -15.71
CA ILE A 275 -16.71 3.34 -16.03
C ILE A 275 -16.17 2.37 -17.08
N ALA A 276 -16.37 1.06 -16.90
CA ALA A 276 -15.76 0.05 -17.77
C ALA A 276 -16.29 0.11 -19.22
N HIS A 277 -17.60 0.30 -19.40
CA HIS A 277 -18.27 0.24 -20.70
C HIS A 277 -18.37 1.59 -21.42
N ASN A 278 -17.96 2.70 -20.80
CA ASN A 278 -17.99 4.00 -21.45
C ASN A 278 -16.82 4.14 -22.45
N GLU A 279 -17.12 4.14 -23.75
CA GLU A 279 -16.13 4.24 -24.83
C GLU A 279 -15.40 5.59 -24.89
N ASN A 280 -15.98 6.65 -24.31
CA ASN A 280 -15.38 7.99 -24.31
C ASN A 280 -14.27 8.15 -23.26
N ILE A 281 -14.14 7.22 -22.31
CA ILE A 281 -13.11 7.26 -21.26
C ILE A 281 -11.87 6.47 -21.73
N SER A 282 -10.70 7.11 -21.70
CA SER A 282 -9.44 6.41 -21.98
C SER A 282 -9.18 5.25 -21.02
N SER A 283 -8.48 4.21 -21.48
CA SER A 283 -8.17 3.02 -20.66
C SER A 283 -7.45 3.35 -19.35
N ASP A 284 -6.53 4.31 -19.38
CA ASP A 284 -5.76 4.71 -18.19
C ASP A 284 -6.64 5.40 -17.16
N ILE A 285 -7.55 6.28 -17.60
CA ILE A 285 -8.50 6.93 -16.70
C ILE A 285 -9.54 5.92 -16.18
N LYS A 286 -10.02 4.98 -17.00
CA LYS A 286 -10.87 3.87 -16.53
C LYS A 286 -10.19 3.09 -15.41
N ASN A 287 -8.94 2.69 -15.63
CA ASN A 287 -8.15 1.94 -14.66
C ASN A 287 -7.93 2.76 -13.37
N MET A 288 -7.69 4.07 -13.48
CA MET A 288 -7.57 4.96 -12.33
C MET A 288 -8.86 5.02 -11.51
N LEU A 289 -9.98 5.34 -12.14
CA LEU A 289 -11.28 5.45 -11.47
C LEU A 289 -11.72 4.12 -10.85
N LEU A 290 -11.57 3.01 -11.57
CA LEU A 290 -11.88 1.68 -11.04
C LEU A 290 -10.98 1.32 -9.85
N THR A 291 -9.70 1.67 -9.89
CA THR A 291 -8.77 1.43 -8.77
C THR A 291 -9.19 2.24 -7.54
N ILE A 292 -9.54 3.52 -7.72
CA ILE A 292 -10.06 4.38 -6.64
C ILE A 292 -11.32 3.77 -6.02
N VAL A 293 -12.31 3.37 -6.82
CA VAL A 293 -13.58 2.78 -6.34
C VAL A 293 -13.34 1.46 -5.61
N LYS A 294 -12.46 0.59 -6.13
CA LYS A 294 -12.14 -0.69 -5.49
C LYS A 294 -11.43 -0.48 -4.16
N ILE A 295 -10.44 0.43 -4.10
CA ILE A 295 -9.67 0.71 -2.89
C ILE A 295 -10.52 1.40 -1.83
N SER A 296 -11.37 2.34 -2.22
CA SER A 296 -12.26 3.05 -1.29
C SER A 296 -13.15 2.08 -0.52
N ARG A 297 -13.70 1.08 -1.22
CA ARG A 297 -14.55 0.04 -0.63
C ARG A 297 -13.76 -0.96 0.19
N ASN A 298 -12.73 -1.55 -0.42
CA ASN A 298 -11.95 -2.58 0.25
C ASN A 298 -10.58 -2.76 -0.42
N THR A 299 -9.55 -2.17 0.18
CA THR A 299 -8.17 -2.30 -0.30
C THR A 299 -7.67 -3.75 -0.28
N GLN A 300 -8.10 -4.58 0.68
CA GLN A 300 -7.67 -5.99 0.75
C GLN A 300 -8.27 -6.79 -0.39
N TRP A 301 -9.55 -6.58 -0.68
CA TRP A 301 -10.22 -7.21 -1.81
C TRP A 301 -9.58 -6.81 -3.14
N TYR A 302 -9.20 -5.54 -3.31
CA TYR A 302 -8.46 -5.09 -4.49
C TYR A 302 -7.18 -5.90 -4.72
N PHE A 303 -6.35 -6.08 -3.68
CA PHE A 303 -5.12 -6.87 -3.80
C PHE A 303 -5.40 -8.37 -3.97
N ALA A 304 -6.46 -8.91 -3.35
CA ALA A 304 -6.89 -10.29 -3.53
C ALA A 304 -7.25 -10.59 -4.98
N GLU A 305 -8.11 -9.76 -5.57
CA GLU A 305 -8.52 -9.86 -6.96
C GLU A 305 -7.32 -9.71 -7.89
N LYS A 306 -6.44 -8.73 -7.63
CA LYS A 306 -5.24 -8.50 -8.45
C LYS A 306 -4.25 -9.67 -8.39
N LEU A 307 -4.03 -10.24 -7.21
CA LEU A 307 -3.17 -11.40 -7.03
C LEU A 307 -3.78 -12.64 -7.68
N HIS A 308 -5.09 -12.88 -7.52
CA HIS A 308 -5.80 -13.96 -8.19
C HIS A 308 -5.65 -13.86 -9.72
N ASN A 309 -5.92 -12.69 -10.30
CA ASN A 309 -5.78 -12.48 -11.74
C ASN A 309 -4.35 -12.70 -12.24
N ALA A 310 -3.35 -12.29 -11.45
CA ALA A 310 -1.94 -12.47 -11.79
C ALA A 310 -1.48 -13.95 -11.74
N VAL A 311 -2.12 -14.77 -10.90
CA VAL A 311 -1.80 -16.21 -10.76
C VAL A 311 -2.62 -17.07 -11.72
N SER A 312 -3.87 -16.71 -11.98
CA SER A 312 -4.82 -17.52 -12.76
C SER A 312 -4.74 -17.28 -14.28
N SER A 313 -3.96 -16.31 -14.75
CA SER A 313 -3.70 -16.10 -16.17
C SER A 313 -2.89 -17.26 -16.78
N SER A 314 -3.14 -17.57 -18.06
CA SER A 314 -2.41 -18.64 -18.79
C SER A 314 -0.90 -18.46 -18.77
N LYS A 315 -0.44 -17.21 -18.69
CA LYS A 315 0.92 -16.82 -18.35
C LYS A 315 0.86 -15.98 -17.07
N PRO A 316 1.40 -16.46 -15.93
CA PRO A 316 1.39 -15.70 -14.68
C PRO A 316 2.13 -14.36 -14.79
N ASP A 317 1.54 -13.31 -14.22
CA ASP A 317 2.17 -12.00 -14.09
C ASP A 317 3.06 -11.97 -12.84
N HIS A 318 4.28 -12.50 -12.99
CA HIS A 318 5.25 -12.58 -11.90
C HIS A 318 5.64 -11.20 -11.36
N GLU A 319 5.67 -10.15 -12.18
CA GLU A 319 5.96 -8.79 -11.71
C GLU A 319 4.88 -8.30 -10.76
N ALA A 320 3.60 -8.51 -11.09
CA ALA A 320 2.50 -8.19 -10.20
C ALA A 320 2.52 -9.04 -8.92
N ILE A 321 2.79 -10.34 -9.02
CA ILE A 321 2.90 -11.24 -7.86
C ILE A 321 3.98 -10.74 -6.90
N ILE A 322 5.20 -10.50 -7.39
CA ILE A 322 6.33 -10.03 -6.59
C ILE A 322 6.01 -8.67 -5.98
N ARG A 323 5.50 -7.72 -6.77
CA ARG A 323 5.14 -6.39 -6.28
C ARG A 323 4.11 -6.42 -5.16
N ILE A 324 3.06 -7.24 -5.31
CA ILE A 324 2.02 -7.35 -4.29
C ILE A 324 2.59 -8.02 -3.04
N LEU A 325 3.26 -9.16 -3.16
CA LEU A 325 3.81 -9.88 -2.00
C LEU A 325 4.83 -9.03 -1.24
N VAL A 326 5.78 -8.40 -1.93
CA VAL A 326 6.82 -7.57 -1.30
C VAL A 326 6.23 -6.32 -0.66
N SER A 327 5.35 -5.59 -1.36
CA SER A 327 4.87 -4.28 -0.88
C SER A 327 3.74 -4.36 0.16
N ARG A 328 3.13 -5.55 0.32
CA ARG A 328 2.00 -5.81 1.23
C ARG A 328 2.31 -6.78 2.37
N SER A 329 3.42 -7.53 2.32
CA SER A 329 3.80 -8.49 3.37
C SER A 329 3.84 -7.86 4.78
N GLU A 330 4.27 -6.61 4.88
CA GLU A 330 4.44 -5.89 6.15
C GLU A 330 3.37 -4.80 6.37
N VAL A 331 2.43 -4.64 5.43
CA VAL A 331 1.39 -3.61 5.49
C VAL A 331 0.03 -4.28 5.46
N ALA A 332 -0.61 -4.35 6.63
CA ALA A 332 -2.00 -4.74 6.81
C ALA A 332 -2.41 -6.02 6.03
N SER A 333 -2.32 -7.20 6.66
CA SER A 333 -2.66 -8.48 6.03
C SER A 333 -4.12 -8.51 5.59
N PHE A 334 -4.28 -8.99 4.36
CA PHE A 334 -5.27 -9.94 3.91
C PHE A 334 -6.02 -10.61 5.07
N ARG A 335 -7.32 -10.33 5.20
CA ARG A 335 -8.26 -11.26 5.84
C ARG A 335 -8.77 -12.19 4.73
N ALA A 336 -8.03 -13.25 4.44
CA ALA A 336 -8.62 -14.44 3.82
C ALA A 336 -9.38 -15.22 4.90
N GLU A 337 -10.36 -14.60 5.55
CA GLU A 337 -11.33 -15.34 6.35
C GLU A 337 -12.55 -15.60 5.46
N SER A 338 -12.57 -16.81 4.91
CA SER A 338 -13.79 -17.60 4.66
C SER A 338 -14.68 -17.27 3.45
N ARG A 339 -14.14 -16.81 2.31
CA ARG A 339 -14.93 -16.72 1.05
C ARG A 339 -14.31 -17.34 -0.20
N PHE A 340 -13.23 -18.11 -0.05
CA PHE A 340 -12.59 -18.83 -1.16
C PHE A 340 -12.67 -20.36 -1.02
N ILE A 341 -13.71 -20.87 -0.36
CA ILE A 341 -14.14 -22.27 -0.46
C ILE A 341 -15.61 -22.28 -0.87
#